data_AF-A0A895XRS4-F1
#
_entry.id   AF-A0A895XRS4-F1
#
_cell.length_a   1.000
_cell.length_b   1.000
_cell.length_c   1.000
_cell.angle_alpha   90.00
_cell.angle_beta   90.00
_cell.angle_gamma   90.00
#
_symmetry.space_group_name_H-M   'P 1'
#
loop_
_entity.id
_entity.type
_entity.pdbx_description
1 polymer ?
#
loop_
_entity_poly.entity_id
_entity_poly.type
_entity_poly.pdbx_seq_one_letter_code
_entity_poly.pdbx_strand_id
1 'polypeptide(L)'
;MAREQGPAADYARSLREFRDTCQAAEAEVDAATRAYRDEADALEVEAEEAIARAKTADRQAAEAAELLVESDRAVVVLWRRLADLVGPRRAGSIAVPVRVESHDADADEVRQRIRRCEQLLQLARDGELPLEPPRHTYAMAVAFGAFTAFLSVLGAKLLLNGDAGTGQQALATVTMFGGLIVGPAFLQTWLAWQHRVKARPPQILTSVVAAGVLMCVMSVLLLRGI
;
A
#
# COMPACT_ATOMS: atom_id res chain seq x y z
N MET A 1 -38.68 -96.79 32.48
CA MET A 1 -38.03 -96.77 33.79
C MET A 1 -37.31 -95.44 33.96
N ALA A 2 -38.03 -94.43 34.47
CA ALA A 2 -37.43 -93.16 34.85
C ALA A 2 -36.77 -93.35 36.22
N ARG A 3 -35.44 -93.26 36.30
CA ARG A 3 -34.75 -93.14 37.58
C ARG A 3 -35.14 -91.78 38.14
N GLU A 4 -35.96 -91.77 39.20
CA GLU A 4 -36.19 -90.58 40.02
C GLU A 4 -34.82 -90.06 40.47
N GLN A 5 -34.41 -88.94 39.88
CA GLN A 5 -33.21 -88.25 40.33
C GLN A 5 -33.53 -87.69 41.71
N GLY A 6 -32.76 -88.10 42.72
CA GLY A 6 -33.00 -87.68 44.09
C GLY A 6 -32.85 -86.16 44.26
N PRO A 7 -33.49 -85.57 45.28
CA PRO A 7 -33.54 -84.11 45.50
C PRO A 7 -32.17 -83.42 45.55
N ALA A 8 -31.10 -84.15 45.89
CA ALA A 8 -29.73 -83.64 45.88
C ALA A 8 -29.18 -83.36 44.46
N ALA A 9 -29.59 -84.14 43.45
CA ALA A 9 -29.13 -83.95 42.07
C ALA A 9 -29.80 -82.73 41.40
N ASP A 10 -31.07 -82.48 41.70
CA ASP A 10 -31.80 -81.30 41.23
C ASP A 10 -31.29 -80.02 41.90
N TYR A 11 -30.95 -80.08 43.20
CA TYR A 11 -30.30 -78.98 43.89
C TYR A 11 -28.90 -78.66 43.34
N ALA A 12 -28.09 -79.67 43.04
CA ALA A 12 -26.79 -79.46 42.41
C ALA A 12 -26.89 -78.90 40.98
N ARG A 13 -27.97 -79.20 40.26
CA ARG A 13 -28.26 -78.62 38.94
C ARG A 13 -28.63 -77.14 39.06
N SER A 14 -29.56 -76.80 39.95
CA SER A 14 -29.99 -75.40 40.14
C SER A 14 -28.85 -74.50 40.61
N LEU A 15 -27.94 -75.00 41.46
CA LEU A 15 -26.75 -74.24 41.84
C LEU A 15 -25.79 -73.98 40.67
N ARG A 16 -25.64 -74.94 39.74
CA ARG A 16 -24.83 -74.72 38.53
C ARG A 16 -25.49 -73.72 37.61
N GLU A 17 -26.78 -73.85 37.35
CA GLU A 17 -27.54 -72.91 36.53
C GLU A 17 -27.50 -71.48 37.10
N PHE A 18 -27.65 -71.35 38.43
CA PHE A 18 -27.52 -70.05 39.10
C PHE A 18 -26.12 -69.47 38.94
N ARG A 19 -25.06 -70.26 39.20
CA ARG A 19 -23.68 -69.80 39.03
C ARG A 19 -23.38 -69.38 37.59
N ASP A 20 -23.81 -70.18 36.62
CA ASP A 20 -23.57 -69.91 35.20
C ASP A 20 -24.34 -68.63 34.77
N THR A 21 -25.54 -68.40 35.32
CA THR A 21 -26.29 -67.15 35.14
C THR A 21 -25.58 -65.95 35.74
N CYS A 22 -25.04 -66.07 36.97
CA CYS A 22 -24.24 -65.02 37.60
C CYS A 22 -23.00 -64.68 36.77
N GLN A 23 -22.27 -65.69 36.26
CA GLN A 23 -21.09 -65.48 35.42
C GLN A 23 -21.44 -64.81 34.09
N ALA A 24 -22.56 -65.18 33.47
CA ALA A 24 -23.04 -64.52 32.25
C ALA A 24 -23.40 -63.05 32.51
N ALA A 25 -24.09 -62.76 33.62
CA ALA A 25 -24.44 -61.39 34.01
C ALA A 25 -23.22 -60.54 34.33
N GLU A 26 -22.21 -61.07 35.04
CA GLU A 26 -20.93 -60.39 35.27
C GLU A 26 -20.21 -60.07 33.97
N ALA A 27 -20.15 -61.03 33.03
CA ALA A 27 -19.53 -60.81 31.73
C ALA A 27 -20.25 -59.74 30.90
N GLU A 28 -21.58 -59.67 30.97
CA GLU A 28 -22.39 -58.64 30.33
C GLU A 28 -22.13 -57.25 30.93
N VAL A 29 -22.07 -57.15 32.26
CA VAL A 29 -21.73 -55.89 32.96
C VAL A 29 -20.31 -55.44 32.61
N ASP A 30 -19.35 -56.34 32.55
CA ASP A 30 -17.97 -56.02 32.17
C ASP A 30 -17.84 -55.61 30.70
N ALA A 31 -18.62 -56.22 29.81
CA ALA A 31 -18.68 -55.83 28.40
C ALA A 31 -19.31 -54.44 28.24
N ALA A 32 -20.45 -54.18 28.89
CA ALA A 32 -21.11 -52.88 28.88
C ALA A 32 -20.22 -51.79 29.49
N THR A 33 -19.53 -52.09 30.60
CA THR A 33 -18.61 -51.15 31.25
C THR A 33 -17.43 -50.80 30.36
N ARG A 34 -16.87 -51.77 29.64
CA ARG A 34 -15.79 -51.51 28.66
C ARG A 34 -16.29 -50.67 27.49
N ALA A 35 -17.41 -51.02 26.88
CA ALA A 35 -18.00 -50.24 25.80
C ALA A 35 -18.28 -48.79 26.22
N TYR A 36 -18.82 -48.58 27.42
CA TYR A 36 -19.06 -47.24 27.95
C TYR A 36 -17.75 -46.45 28.15
N ARG A 37 -16.68 -47.09 28.65
CA ARG A 37 -15.37 -46.43 28.81
C ARG A 37 -14.77 -46.09 27.46
N ASP A 38 -14.81 -47.01 26.50
CA ASP A 38 -14.28 -46.77 25.16
C ASP A 38 -15.03 -45.61 24.46
N GLU A 39 -16.37 -45.53 24.63
CA GLU A 39 -17.18 -44.40 24.14
C GLU A 39 -16.86 -43.09 24.87
N ALA A 40 -16.68 -43.13 26.19
CA ALA A 40 -16.33 -41.95 26.98
C ALA A 40 -14.95 -41.39 26.59
N ASP A 41 -13.95 -42.26 26.43
CA ASP A 41 -12.60 -41.90 26.01
C ASP A 41 -12.62 -41.32 24.58
N ALA A 42 -13.40 -41.90 23.67
CA ALA A 42 -13.56 -41.38 22.31
C ALA A 42 -14.20 -39.97 22.29
N LEU A 43 -15.23 -39.75 23.12
CA LEU A 43 -15.88 -38.44 23.25
C LEU A 43 -14.95 -37.40 23.89
N GLU A 44 -14.12 -37.80 24.85
CA GLU A 44 -13.13 -36.91 25.45
C GLU A 44 -12.12 -36.43 24.40
N VAL A 45 -11.57 -37.34 23.58
CA VAL A 45 -10.65 -37.00 22.48
C VAL A 45 -11.32 -36.07 21.47
N GLU A 46 -12.55 -36.36 21.02
CA GLU A 46 -13.26 -35.52 20.07
C GLU A 46 -13.53 -34.11 20.64
N ALA A 47 -13.90 -34.02 21.92
CA ALA A 47 -14.11 -32.75 22.60
C ALA A 47 -12.82 -31.94 22.70
N GLU A 48 -11.69 -32.56 23.04
CA GLU A 48 -10.38 -31.91 23.08
C GLU A 48 -9.98 -31.37 21.70
N GLU A 49 -10.16 -32.15 20.63
CA GLU A 49 -9.89 -31.72 19.26
C GLU A 49 -10.80 -30.57 18.82
N ALA A 50 -12.09 -30.61 19.18
CA ALA A 50 -13.02 -29.53 18.90
C ALA A 50 -12.63 -28.23 19.63
N ILE A 51 -12.23 -28.32 20.90
CA ILE A 51 -11.75 -27.17 21.68
C ILE A 51 -10.45 -26.62 21.07
N ALA A 52 -9.53 -27.49 20.66
CA ALA A 52 -8.29 -27.07 20.00
C ALA A 52 -8.58 -26.31 18.70
N ARG A 53 -9.48 -26.84 17.85
CA ARG A 53 -9.92 -26.17 16.62
C ARG A 53 -10.58 -24.82 16.89
N ALA A 54 -11.48 -24.74 17.87
CA ALA A 54 -12.11 -23.48 18.27
C ALA A 54 -11.07 -22.44 18.71
N LYS A 55 -10.13 -22.82 19.58
CA LYS A 55 -9.04 -21.93 20.01
C LYS A 55 -8.17 -21.45 18.85
N THR A 56 -7.86 -22.32 17.89
CA THR A 56 -7.09 -21.90 16.70
C THR A 56 -7.86 -20.93 15.83
N ALA A 57 -9.16 -21.15 15.63
CA ALA A 57 -10.02 -20.26 14.86
C ALA A 57 -10.17 -18.89 15.54
N ASP A 58 -10.37 -18.85 16.86
CA ASP A 58 -10.45 -17.61 17.63
C ASP A 58 -9.15 -16.81 17.53
N ARG A 59 -8.00 -17.49 17.61
CA ARG A 59 -6.70 -16.85 17.44
C ARG A 59 -6.53 -16.26 16.03
N GLN A 60 -6.87 -17.02 14.99
CA GLN A 60 -6.81 -16.53 13.62
C GLN A 60 -7.76 -15.35 13.37
N ALA A 61 -8.96 -15.39 13.96
CA ALA A 61 -9.91 -14.28 13.89
C ALA A 61 -9.38 -13.02 14.58
N ALA A 62 -8.73 -13.17 15.74
CA ALA A 62 -8.09 -12.05 16.43
C ALA A 62 -6.92 -11.45 15.62
N GLU A 63 -6.05 -12.30 15.05
CA GLU A 63 -4.94 -11.87 14.19
C GLU A 63 -5.45 -11.16 12.92
N ALA A 64 -6.51 -11.66 12.30
CA ALA A 64 -7.15 -11.02 11.14
C ALA A 64 -7.78 -9.67 11.49
N ALA A 65 -8.43 -9.55 12.66
CA ALA A 65 -8.98 -8.29 13.12
C ALA A 65 -7.90 -7.24 13.39
N GLU A 66 -6.76 -7.65 13.97
CA GLU A 66 -5.61 -6.77 14.18
C GLU A 66 -5.03 -6.28 12.84
N LEU A 67 -4.85 -7.18 11.87
CA LEU A 67 -4.39 -6.83 10.52
C LEU A 67 -5.32 -5.85 9.82
N LEU A 68 -6.64 -6.02 9.98
CA LEU A 68 -7.62 -5.09 9.42
C LEU A 68 -7.43 -3.69 10.02
N VAL A 69 -7.33 -3.58 11.34
CA VAL A 69 -7.10 -2.30 12.03
C VAL A 69 -5.76 -1.67 11.61
N GLU A 70 -4.68 -2.46 11.49
CA GLU A 70 -3.37 -2.00 11.03
C GLU A 70 -3.46 -1.43 9.61
N SER A 71 -4.08 -2.19 8.70
CA SER A 71 -4.22 -1.82 7.29
C SER A 71 -5.10 -0.58 7.09
N ASP A 72 -6.24 -0.48 7.78
CA ASP A 72 -7.13 0.67 7.72
C ASP A 72 -6.40 1.94 8.19
N ARG A 73 -5.66 1.83 9.30
CA ARG A 73 -4.86 2.95 9.81
C ARG A 73 -3.80 3.38 8.79
N ALA A 74 -3.10 2.42 8.18
CA ALA A 74 -2.09 2.71 7.17
C ALA A 74 -2.72 3.38 5.94
N VAL A 75 -3.84 2.87 5.43
CA VAL A 75 -4.57 3.44 4.29
C VAL A 75 -5.00 4.88 4.57
N VAL A 76 -5.56 5.17 5.75
CA VAL A 76 -5.95 6.53 6.12
C VAL A 76 -4.75 7.47 6.12
N VAL A 77 -3.61 7.05 6.68
CA VAL A 77 -2.38 7.86 6.70
C VAL A 77 -1.84 8.08 5.29
N LEU A 78 -1.79 7.04 4.46
CA LEU A 78 -1.33 7.13 3.08
C LEU A 78 -2.23 8.03 2.25
N TRP A 79 -3.55 7.94 2.44
CA TRP A 79 -4.50 8.77 1.73
C TRP A 79 -4.38 10.24 2.13
N ARG A 80 -4.18 10.54 3.41
CA ARG A 80 -3.90 11.92 3.85
C ARG A 80 -2.62 12.46 3.22
N ARG A 81 -1.54 11.68 3.22
CA ARG A 81 -0.28 12.07 2.57
C ARG A 81 -0.45 12.30 1.07
N LEU A 82 -1.23 11.45 0.39
CA LEU A 82 -1.58 11.64 -1.00
C LEU A 82 -2.38 12.94 -1.19
N ALA A 83 -3.40 13.17 -0.36
CA ALA A 83 -4.23 14.38 -0.41
C ALA A 83 -3.43 15.65 -0.13
N ASP A 84 -2.43 15.61 0.76
CA ASP A 84 -1.49 16.72 0.99
C ASP A 84 -0.63 17.00 -0.25
N LEU A 85 -0.25 15.95 -1.00
CA LEU A 85 0.54 16.07 -2.22
C LEU A 85 -0.28 16.61 -3.40
N VAL A 86 -1.45 16.01 -3.70
CA VAL A 86 -2.24 16.33 -4.90
C VAL A 86 -3.38 17.32 -4.67
N GLY A 87 -3.71 17.60 -3.41
CA GLY A 87 -4.86 18.39 -2.98
C GLY A 87 -6.14 17.54 -2.77
N PRO A 88 -6.99 17.88 -1.80
CA PRO A 88 -8.14 17.06 -1.39
C PRO A 88 -9.17 16.86 -2.51
N ARG A 89 -9.34 17.85 -3.40
CA ARG A 89 -10.29 17.78 -4.53
C ARG A 89 -9.88 16.77 -5.60
N ARG A 90 -8.58 16.48 -5.75
CA ARG A 90 -8.05 15.52 -6.74
C ARG A 90 -7.82 14.14 -6.16
N ALA A 91 -7.41 14.05 -4.90
CA ALA A 91 -7.35 12.78 -4.20
C ALA A 91 -8.74 12.13 -4.14
N GLY A 92 -9.80 12.92 -3.97
CA GLY A 92 -11.15 12.42 -3.78
C GLY A 92 -11.40 11.99 -2.32
N SER A 93 -12.57 11.45 -2.05
CA SER A 93 -12.89 10.87 -0.75
C SER A 93 -11.98 9.67 -0.47
N ILE A 94 -11.64 9.45 0.81
CA ILE A 94 -11.00 8.19 1.24
C ILE A 94 -11.71 7.03 0.56
N ALA A 95 -10.94 6.15 -0.09
CA ALA A 95 -11.47 4.98 -0.76
C ALA A 95 -12.32 4.20 0.25
N VAL A 96 -13.63 4.18 0.01
CA VAL A 96 -14.55 3.27 0.71
C VAL A 96 -14.03 1.87 0.44
N PRO A 97 -13.99 0.96 1.43
CA PRO A 97 -13.51 -0.39 1.22
C PRO A 97 -14.26 -1.01 0.04
N VAL A 98 -13.57 -1.11 -1.10
CA VAL A 98 -14.08 -1.85 -2.25
C VAL A 98 -14.09 -3.29 -1.78
N ARG A 99 -15.25 -3.95 -1.80
CA ARG A 99 -15.31 -5.41 -1.71
C ARG A 99 -14.54 -5.96 -2.90
N VAL A 100 -13.24 -6.12 -2.74
CA VAL A 100 -12.42 -6.90 -3.64
C VAL A 100 -12.84 -8.35 -3.38
N GLU A 101 -13.18 -9.08 -4.44
CA GLU A 101 -13.40 -10.52 -4.35
C GLU A 101 -12.27 -11.12 -3.53
N SER A 102 -12.62 -11.93 -2.53
CA SER A 102 -11.70 -12.48 -1.53
C SER A 102 -10.62 -13.29 -2.24
N HIS A 103 -9.54 -12.63 -2.61
CA HIS A 103 -8.26 -13.29 -2.75
C HIS A 103 -7.75 -13.53 -1.33
N ASP A 104 -7.33 -14.76 -1.06
CA ASP A 104 -6.52 -15.10 0.12
C ASP A 104 -5.20 -14.34 0.02
N ALA A 105 -5.24 -13.04 0.31
CA ALA A 105 -4.06 -12.21 0.39
C ALA A 105 -3.41 -12.49 1.75
N ASP A 106 -2.21 -13.04 1.70
CA ASP A 106 -1.40 -13.25 2.89
C ASP A 106 -1.10 -11.90 3.59
N ALA A 107 -1.03 -11.93 4.91
CA ALA A 107 -0.78 -10.76 5.75
C ALA A 107 0.52 -10.04 5.35
N ASP A 108 1.56 -10.81 5.01
CA ASP A 108 2.84 -10.26 4.60
C ASP A 108 2.78 -9.61 3.22
N GLU A 109 1.94 -10.11 2.33
CA GLU A 109 1.69 -9.48 1.04
C GLU A 109 1.00 -8.13 1.22
N VAL A 110 0.00 -8.05 2.10
CA VAL A 110 -0.69 -6.79 2.44
C VAL A 110 0.31 -5.77 2.99
N ARG A 111 1.14 -6.16 3.96
CA ARG A 111 2.20 -5.30 4.52
C ARG A 111 3.21 -4.86 3.45
N GLN A 112 3.61 -5.75 2.54
CA GLN A 112 4.52 -5.42 1.46
C GLN A 112 3.90 -4.40 0.49
N ARG A 113 2.62 -4.55 0.15
CA ARG A 113 1.88 -3.60 -0.68
C ARG A 113 1.81 -2.22 -0.01
N ILE A 114 1.53 -2.16 1.29
CA ILE A 114 1.53 -0.91 2.07
C ILE A 114 2.90 -0.23 2.02
N ARG A 115 3.99 -0.98 2.29
CA ARG A 115 5.37 -0.46 2.21
C ARG A 115 5.72 0.06 0.81
N ARG A 116 5.27 -0.63 -0.24
CA ARG A 116 5.48 -0.20 -1.62
C ARG A 116 4.75 1.11 -1.92
N CYS A 117 3.51 1.26 -1.43
CA CYS A 117 2.75 2.51 -1.56
C CYS A 117 3.45 3.66 -0.81
N GLU A 118 3.99 3.41 0.38
CA GLU A 118 4.81 4.39 1.13
C GLU A 118 6.02 4.84 0.33
N GLN A 119 6.78 3.89 -0.21
CA GLN A 119 7.95 4.20 -1.04
C GLN A 119 7.58 5.02 -2.27
N LEU A 120 6.48 4.68 -2.96
CA LEU A 120 6.02 5.43 -4.13
C LEU A 120 5.56 6.85 -3.77
N LEU A 121 4.89 7.04 -2.62
CA LEU A 121 4.52 8.36 -2.12
C LEU A 121 5.76 9.20 -1.76
N GLN A 122 6.78 8.57 -1.18
CA GLN A 122 8.05 9.23 -0.88
C GLN A 122 8.75 9.67 -2.17
N LEU A 123 8.88 8.78 -3.16
CA LEU A 123 9.43 9.10 -4.48
C LEU A 123 8.63 10.21 -5.18
N ALA A 124 7.30 10.22 -5.03
CA ALA A 124 6.45 11.29 -5.54
C ALA A 124 6.75 12.65 -4.89
N ARG A 125 6.96 12.67 -3.58
CA ARG A 125 7.34 13.88 -2.84
C ARG A 125 8.72 14.41 -3.25
N ASP A 126 9.61 13.50 -3.60
CA ASP A 126 10.96 13.81 -4.07
C ASP A 126 10.97 14.19 -5.56
N GLY A 127 9.88 13.95 -6.29
CA GLY A 127 9.74 14.26 -7.72
C GLY A 127 10.29 13.17 -8.65
N GLU A 128 10.71 12.05 -8.07
CA GLU A 128 11.37 10.91 -8.71
C GLU A 128 10.41 9.76 -8.98
N LEU A 129 9.13 10.07 -9.26
CA LEU A 129 8.17 9.04 -9.67
C LEU A 129 8.72 8.26 -10.87
N PRO A 130 8.74 6.92 -10.86
CA PRO A 130 9.22 6.09 -11.98
C PRO A 130 8.28 6.09 -13.19
N LEU A 131 7.42 7.10 -13.29
CA LEU A 131 6.58 7.36 -14.45
C LEU A 131 7.32 8.31 -15.39
N GLU A 132 7.37 7.93 -16.66
CA GLU A 132 7.89 8.79 -17.71
C GLU A 132 6.97 10.01 -17.83
N PRO A 133 7.52 11.24 -17.73
CA PRO A 133 6.70 12.43 -17.72
C PRO A 133 5.97 12.58 -19.06
N PRO A 134 4.77 13.16 -19.07
CA PRO A 134 4.07 13.41 -20.33
C PRO A 134 4.95 14.24 -21.27
N ARG A 135 5.14 13.77 -22.52
CA ARG A 135 6.05 14.38 -23.49
C ARG A 135 5.84 15.89 -23.68
N HIS A 136 4.61 16.38 -23.51
CA HIS A 136 4.28 17.80 -23.61
C HIS A 136 4.94 18.69 -22.54
N THR A 137 5.33 18.12 -21.40
CA THR A 137 6.00 18.89 -20.33
C THR A 137 7.37 19.42 -20.74
N TYR A 138 8.11 18.69 -21.59
CA TYR A 138 9.38 19.16 -22.16
C TYR A 138 9.17 20.33 -23.12
N ALA A 139 8.12 20.27 -23.95
CA ALA A 139 7.79 21.37 -24.86
C ALA A 139 7.46 22.66 -24.08
N MET A 140 6.71 22.54 -22.97
CA MET A 140 6.43 23.68 -22.10
C MET A 140 7.68 24.20 -21.40
N ALA A 141 8.60 23.33 -20.98
CA ALA A 141 9.88 23.75 -20.40
C ALA A 141 10.71 24.61 -21.37
N VAL A 142 10.78 24.19 -22.64
CA VAL A 142 11.41 24.97 -23.71
C VAL A 142 10.68 26.28 -23.93
N ALA A 143 9.34 26.26 -24.01
CA ALA A 143 8.55 27.46 -24.22
C ALA A 143 8.73 28.51 -23.11
N PHE A 144 8.72 28.08 -21.84
CA PHE A 144 8.95 28.99 -20.71
C PHE A 144 10.37 29.55 -20.69
N GLY A 145 11.39 28.70 -20.92
CA GLY A 145 12.78 29.15 -20.99
C GLY A 145 13.01 30.17 -22.12
N ALA A 146 12.44 29.91 -23.30
CA ALA A 146 12.48 30.84 -24.42
C ALA A 146 11.73 32.14 -24.09
N PHE A 147 10.55 32.07 -23.50
CA PHE A 147 9.75 33.24 -23.17
C PHE A 147 10.43 34.15 -22.14
N THR A 148 11.03 33.59 -21.08
CA THR A 148 11.75 34.40 -20.08
C THR A 148 13.03 34.99 -20.64
N ALA A 149 13.77 34.25 -21.48
CA ALA A 149 14.94 34.77 -22.18
C ALA A 149 14.57 35.94 -23.10
N PHE A 150 13.47 35.82 -23.86
CA PHE A 150 12.97 36.90 -24.72
C PHE A 150 12.63 38.16 -23.92
N LEU A 151 11.89 38.02 -22.82
CA LEU A 151 11.54 39.15 -21.95
C LEU A 151 12.78 39.80 -21.30
N SER A 152 13.76 39.00 -20.89
CA SER A 152 15.03 39.49 -20.35
C SER A 152 15.81 40.33 -21.36
N VAL A 153 15.92 39.85 -22.61
CA VAL A 153 16.60 40.60 -23.68
C VAL A 153 15.83 41.88 -24.03
N LEU A 154 14.49 41.83 -24.06
CA LEU A 154 13.66 43.00 -24.32
C LEU A 154 13.79 44.06 -23.20
N GLY A 155 13.80 43.61 -21.94
CA GLY A 155 14.02 44.48 -20.78
C GLY A 155 15.41 45.12 -20.79
N ALA A 156 16.45 44.35 -21.11
CA ALA A 156 17.80 44.87 -21.28
C ALA A 156 17.87 45.92 -22.40
N LYS A 157 17.21 45.68 -23.55
CA LYS A 157 17.13 46.64 -24.64
C LYS A 157 16.43 47.93 -24.23
N LEU A 158 15.31 47.85 -23.52
CA LEU A 158 14.59 49.03 -23.02
C LEU A 158 15.44 49.86 -22.05
N LEU A 159 16.21 49.21 -21.18
CA LEU A 159 17.13 49.88 -20.26
C LEU A 159 18.27 50.61 -20.98
N LEU A 160 18.70 50.09 -22.14
CA LEU A 160 19.82 50.62 -22.93
C LEU A 160 19.40 51.69 -23.95
N ASN A 161 18.10 51.94 -24.16
CA ASN A 161 17.60 52.93 -25.13
C ASN A 161 17.72 54.41 -24.67
N GLY A 162 18.27 54.69 -23.48
CA GLY A 162 18.54 56.05 -22.98
C GLY A 162 20.04 56.35 -22.89
N ASP A 163 20.39 57.56 -22.45
CA ASP A 163 21.79 57.94 -22.16
C ASP A 163 22.34 57.05 -21.02
N ALA A 164 22.97 55.95 -21.41
CA ALA A 164 23.30 54.85 -20.50
C ALA A 164 24.59 55.16 -19.72
N GLY A 165 24.43 55.59 -18.47
CA GLY A 165 25.52 55.59 -17.50
C GLY A 165 25.96 54.17 -17.14
N THR A 166 27.16 54.02 -16.55
CA THR A 166 27.75 52.71 -16.17
C THR A 166 26.83 51.86 -15.28
N GLY A 167 26.03 52.49 -14.42
CA GLY A 167 25.04 51.79 -13.58
C GLY A 167 23.91 51.12 -14.38
N GLN A 168 23.56 51.69 -15.54
CA GLN A 168 22.46 51.20 -16.39
C GLN A 168 22.90 49.98 -17.21
N GLN A 169 24.17 49.93 -17.62
CA GLN A 169 24.79 48.77 -18.26
C GLN A 169 24.88 47.57 -17.31
N ALA A 170 25.25 47.81 -16.04
CA ALA A 170 25.24 46.78 -15.00
C ALA A 170 23.83 46.20 -14.80
N LEU A 171 22.82 47.07 -14.74
CA LEU A 171 21.42 46.68 -14.56
C LEU A 171 20.88 45.87 -15.75
N ALA A 172 21.23 46.23 -16.98
CA ALA A 172 20.88 45.48 -18.18
C ALA A 172 21.48 44.06 -18.16
N THR A 173 22.73 43.92 -17.72
CA THR A 173 23.42 42.63 -17.60
C THR A 173 22.73 41.74 -16.56
N VAL A 174 22.41 42.30 -15.39
CA VAL A 174 21.66 41.59 -14.34
C VAL A 174 20.28 41.13 -14.85
N THR A 175 19.61 41.97 -15.63
CA THR A 175 18.28 41.66 -16.19
C THR A 175 18.35 40.53 -17.22
N MET A 176 19.44 40.48 -18.00
CA MET A 176 19.71 39.41 -18.95
C MET A 176 19.89 38.06 -18.23
N PHE A 177 20.73 38.00 -17.19
CA PHE A 177 20.96 36.77 -16.43
C PHE A 177 19.79 36.39 -15.50
N GLY A 178 18.99 37.37 -15.05
CA GLY A 178 17.80 37.12 -14.24
C GLY A 178 16.80 36.17 -14.91
N GLY A 179 16.67 36.23 -16.24
CA GLY A 179 15.78 35.34 -17.00
C GLY A 179 16.13 33.86 -16.91
N LEU A 180 17.41 33.54 -16.67
CA LEU A 180 17.89 32.17 -16.51
C LEU A 180 17.44 31.55 -15.19
N ILE A 181 17.21 32.37 -14.16
CA ILE A 181 16.74 31.94 -12.83
C ILE A 181 15.21 31.96 -12.77
N VAL A 182 14.60 33.00 -13.34
CA VAL A 182 13.13 33.18 -13.32
C VAL A 182 12.43 32.10 -14.16
N GLY A 183 13.02 31.65 -15.27
CA GLY A 183 12.45 30.60 -16.11
C GLY A 183 12.19 29.28 -15.37
N PRO A 184 13.20 28.66 -14.76
CA PRO A 184 13.03 27.46 -13.93
C PRO A 184 12.08 27.67 -12.74
N ALA A 185 12.16 28.82 -12.06
CA ALA A 185 11.26 29.13 -10.94
C ALA A 185 9.79 29.21 -11.39
N PHE A 186 9.53 29.82 -12.54
CA PHE A 186 8.19 29.92 -13.12
C PHE A 186 7.69 28.55 -13.60
N LEU A 187 8.54 27.78 -14.29
CA LEU A 187 8.24 26.40 -14.69
C LEU A 187 7.91 25.53 -13.47
N GLN A 188 8.69 25.64 -12.40
CA GLN A 188 8.47 24.91 -11.16
C GLN A 188 7.16 25.33 -10.50
N THR A 189 6.83 26.62 -10.50
CA THR A 189 5.56 27.15 -9.99
C THR A 189 4.38 26.65 -10.82
N TRP A 190 4.50 26.67 -12.15
CA TRP A 190 3.49 26.17 -13.08
C TRP A 190 3.27 24.66 -12.93
N LEU A 191 4.34 23.86 -12.88
CA LEU A 191 4.28 22.42 -12.67
C LEU A 191 3.72 22.09 -11.28
N ALA A 192 4.10 22.84 -10.24
CA ALA A 192 3.53 22.70 -8.91
C ALA A 192 2.04 23.07 -8.88
N TRP A 193 1.63 24.08 -9.65
CA TRP A 193 0.23 24.51 -9.70
C TRP A 193 -0.66 23.56 -10.53
N GLN A 194 -0.26 23.25 -11.76
CA GLN A 194 -1.05 22.45 -12.69
C GLN A 194 -0.94 20.94 -12.41
N HIS A 195 0.29 20.45 -12.18
CA HIS A 195 0.58 19.03 -12.06
C HIS A 195 0.92 18.59 -10.63
N ARG A 196 1.20 19.52 -9.71
CA ARG A 196 1.66 19.23 -8.33
C ARG A 196 2.92 18.35 -8.28
N VAL A 197 3.71 18.37 -9.35
CA VAL A 197 4.98 17.63 -9.47
C VAL A 197 6.12 18.64 -9.42
N LYS A 198 7.22 18.30 -8.73
CA LYS A 198 8.46 19.08 -8.78
C LYS A 198 9.08 18.99 -10.19
N ALA A 199 9.65 20.09 -10.67
CA ALA A 199 10.41 20.08 -11.91
C ALA A 199 11.58 19.09 -11.78
N ARG A 200 11.69 18.14 -12.71
CA ARG A 200 12.81 17.19 -12.70
C ARG A 200 14.10 17.88 -13.19
N PRO A 201 15.29 17.43 -12.75
CA PRO A 201 16.57 17.94 -13.24
C PRO A 201 16.68 18.07 -14.77
N PRO A 202 16.25 17.08 -15.59
CA PRO A 202 16.30 17.22 -17.05
C PRO A 202 15.39 18.32 -17.60
N GLN A 203 14.23 18.59 -16.99
CA GLN A 203 13.33 19.68 -17.43
C GLN A 203 13.94 21.06 -17.15
N ILE A 204 14.56 21.21 -15.98
CA ILE A 204 15.31 22.42 -15.59
C ILE A 204 16.45 22.66 -16.59
N LEU A 205 17.24 21.63 -16.88
CA LEU A 205 18.31 21.67 -17.89
C LEU A 205 17.77 22.09 -19.26
N THR A 206 16.67 21.49 -19.74
CA THR A 206 16.10 21.87 -21.05
C THR A 206 15.61 23.32 -21.10
N SER A 207 15.03 23.82 -20.00
CA SER A 207 14.60 25.23 -19.91
C SER A 207 15.80 26.18 -19.95
N VAL A 208 16.86 25.89 -19.18
CA VAL A 208 18.09 26.69 -19.13
C VAL A 208 18.82 26.68 -20.48
N VAL A 209 18.92 25.52 -21.13
CA VAL A 209 19.54 25.40 -22.45
C VAL A 209 18.75 26.18 -23.49
N ALA A 210 17.41 26.07 -23.51
CA ALA A 210 16.57 26.84 -24.42
C ALA A 210 16.71 28.35 -24.20
N ALA A 211 16.75 28.79 -22.94
CA ALA A 211 16.97 30.19 -22.58
C ALA A 211 18.34 30.69 -23.08
N GLY A 212 19.40 29.92 -22.84
CA GLY A 212 20.76 30.27 -23.28
C GLY A 212 20.87 30.35 -24.80
N VAL A 213 20.32 29.37 -25.53
CA VAL A 213 20.31 29.37 -27.00
C VAL A 213 19.57 30.59 -27.54
N LEU A 214 18.39 30.91 -26.99
CA LEU A 214 17.62 32.06 -27.45
C LEU A 214 18.33 33.39 -27.14
N MET A 215 18.95 33.52 -25.96
CA MET A 215 19.77 34.68 -25.63
C MET A 215 20.90 34.87 -26.64
N CYS A 216 21.65 33.81 -26.96
CA CYS A 216 22.71 33.87 -27.97
C CYS A 216 22.18 34.30 -29.34
N VAL A 217 21.07 33.69 -29.80
CA VAL A 217 20.45 34.04 -31.09
C VAL A 217 19.99 35.50 -31.11
N MET A 218 19.31 35.96 -30.06
CA MET A 218 18.80 37.33 -29.96
C MET A 218 19.93 38.35 -29.83
N SER A 219 20.99 38.04 -29.09
CA SER A 219 22.19 38.89 -29.02
C SER A 219 22.86 39.02 -30.39
N VAL A 220 23.00 37.93 -31.15
CA VAL A 220 23.55 37.99 -32.52
C VAL A 220 22.63 38.79 -33.43
N LEU A 221 21.31 38.63 -33.34
CA LEU A 221 20.34 39.40 -34.13
C LEU A 221 20.39 40.90 -33.79
N LEU A 222 20.49 41.24 -32.51
CA LEU A 222 20.66 42.63 -32.08
C LEU A 222 21.98 43.23 -32.53
N LEU A 223 23.08 42.45 -32.55
CA LEU A 223 24.38 42.88 -33.08
C LEU A 223 24.40 42.98 -34.61
N ARG A 224 23.59 42.19 -35.31
CA ARG A 224 23.45 42.22 -36.79
C ARG A 224 22.50 43.30 -37.30
N GLY A 225 21.75 43.91 -36.39
CA GLY A 225 20.84 45.02 -36.62
C GLY A 225 19.50 44.61 -37.25
N ILE A 226 18.34 45.20 -36.94
CA ILE A 226 18.02 46.48 -36.24
C ILE A 226 19.15 47.52 -36.26
#